data_AF-A0A395ZUR0-F1
#
_entry.id   AF-A0A395ZUR0-F1
#
_cell.length_a   1.000
_cell.length_b   1.000
_cell.length_c   1.000
_cell.angle_alpha   90.00
_cell.angle_beta   90.00
_cell.angle_gamma   90.00
#
_symmetry.space_group_name_H-M   'P 1'
#
loop_
_entity.id
_entity.type
_entity.pdbx_description
1 polymer ?
#
loop_
_entity_poly.entity_id
_entity_poly.type
_entity_poly.pdbx_seq_one_letter_code
_entity_poly.pdbx_strand_id
1 'polypeptide(L)'
;MYRADKEDDELFFANDEFLHMSGYKDIDELFRLTEKSFRNLIREDEQQQIESSIWEQIDNGNENDYIHFHLRKADGTYFSVLDHGRIVESPQYGKVFYVLFMDWEDMHIRYNDKFAR
;
A
#
# COMPACT_ATOMS: atom_id res chain seq x y z
N MET A 1 -0.70 -7.22 -2.61
CA MET A 1 -2.06 -7.77 -2.42
C MET A 1 -2.19 -8.19 -0.97
N TYR A 2 -3.27 -7.78 -0.31
CA TYR A 2 -3.49 -8.07 1.10
C TYR A 2 -4.97 -8.31 1.40
N ARG A 3 -5.26 -8.94 2.54
CA ARG A 3 -6.64 -9.23 2.98
C ARG A 3 -7.41 -7.93 3.20
N ALA A 4 -8.63 -7.87 2.69
CA ALA A 4 -9.52 -6.74 2.94
C ALA A 4 -10.36 -6.99 4.20
N ASP A 5 -9.74 -6.85 5.35
CA ASP A 5 -10.37 -6.94 6.67
C ASP A 5 -9.90 -5.76 7.56
N LYS A 6 -10.77 -5.31 8.47
CA LYS A 6 -10.50 -4.13 9.33
C LYS A 6 -9.59 -4.47 10.52
N GLU A 7 -9.48 -5.74 10.87
CA GLU A 7 -8.71 -6.24 12.01
C GLU A 7 -7.48 -7.05 11.57
N ASP A 8 -7.55 -7.73 10.42
CA ASP A 8 -6.46 -8.56 9.86
C ASP A 8 -6.15 -8.21 8.39
N ASP A 9 -5.16 -7.36 8.16
CA ASP A 9 -4.77 -6.89 6.83
C ASP A 9 -3.59 -7.69 6.23
N GLU A 10 -3.64 -9.02 6.39
CA GLU A 10 -2.55 -9.92 6.00
C GLU A 10 -2.06 -9.72 4.55
N LEU A 11 -0.77 -9.45 4.38
CA LEU A 11 -0.05 -9.41 3.12
C LEU A 11 0.10 -10.83 2.56
N PHE A 12 -0.44 -11.06 1.36
CA PHE A 12 -0.31 -12.34 0.66
C PHE A 12 0.81 -12.34 -0.37
N PHE A 13 1.04 -11.19 -1.00
CA PHE A 13 1.93 -11.10 -2.15
C PHE A 13 2.43 -9.66 -2.37
N ALA A 14 3.68 -9.56 -2.79
CA ALA A 14 4.28 -8.38 -3.39
C ALA A 14 5.08 -8.80 -4.64
N ASN A 15 5.08 -7.96 -5.67
CA ASN A 15 5.86 -8.21 -6.88
C ASN A 15 7.31 -7.71 -6.73
N ASP A 16 8.16 -8.09 -7.68
CA ASP A 16 9.58 -7.71 -7.67
C ASP A 16 9.80 -6.20 -7.69
N GLU A 17 8.93 -5.45 -8.37
CA GLU A 17 9.02 -3.98 -8.42
C GLU A 17 8.81 -3.35 -7.04
N PHE A 18 7.81 -3.82 -6.30
CA PHE A 18 7.59 -3.39 -4.93
C PHE A 18 8.80 -3.68 -4.04
N LEU A 19 9.36 -4.88 -4.13
CA LEU A 19 10.53 -5.29 -3.36
C LEU A 19 11.75 -4.40 -3.68
N HIS A 20 11.98 -4.13 -4.97
CA HIS A 20 13.04 -3.23 -5.42
C HIS A 20 12.86 -1.83 -4.83
N MET A 21 11.71 -1.17 -5.05
CA MET A 21 11.51 0.22 -4.64
C MET A 21 11.60 0.41 -3.12
N SER A 22 11.13 -0.57 -2.34
CA SER A 22 11.11 -0.51 -0.88
C SER A 22 12.40 -1.06 -0.23
N GLY A 23 13.27 -1.70 -1.01
CA GLY A 23 14.55 -2.24 -0.56
C GLY A 23 14.47 -3.57 0.18
N TYR A 24 13.32 -4.24 0.21
CA TYR A 24 13.24 -5.62 0.74
C TYR A 24 13.93 -6.57 -0.23
N LYS A 25 14.76 -7.46 0.31
CA LYS A 25 15.54 -8.41 -0.47
C LYS A 25 14.66 -9.43 -1.19
N ASP A 26 13.66 -9.94 -0.48
CA ASP A 26 12.74 -10.98 -0.94
C ASP A 26 11.42 -10.89 -0.15
N ILE A 27 10.43 -11.68 -0.58
CA ILE A 27 9.11 -11.70 0.04
C ILE A 27 9.14 -12.22 1.48
N ASP A 28 10.09 -13.10 1.82
CA ASP A 28 10.24 -13.63 3.17
C ASP A 28 10.73 -12.55 4.13
N GLU A 29 11.68 -11.72 3.70
CA GLU A 29 12.14 -10.56 4.46
C GLU A 29 11.02 -9.54 4.66
N LEU A 30 10.27 -9.22 3.60
CA LEU A 30 9.10 -8.35 3.68
C LEU A 30 8.14 -8.86 4.77
N PHE A 31 7.70 -10.12 4.66
CA PHE A 31 6.75 -10.71 5.60
C PHE A 31 7.25 -10.76 7.03
N ARG A 32 8.54 -11.02 7.23
CA ARG A 32 9.13 -11.05 8.56
C ARG A 32 9.17 -9.65 9.19
N LEU A 33 9.55 -8.62 8.43
CA LEU A 33 9.74 -7.27 8.95
C LEU A 33 8.42 -6.49 9.12
N THR A 34 7.41 -6.81 8.31
CA THR A 34 6.08 -6.22 8.42
C THR A 34 5.11 -7.09 9.22
N GLU A 35 5.56 -8.23 9.74
CA GLU A 35 4.69 -9.22 10.38
C GLU A 35 3.49 -9.61 9.49
N LYS A 36 3.71 -9.58 8.17
CA LYS A 36 2.70 -9.75 7.13
C LYS A 36 1.51 -8.79 7.23
N SER A 37 1.64 -7.59 7.78
CA SER A 37 0.53 -6.66 7.88
C SER A 37 0.76 -5.45 6.97
N PHE A 38 -0.28 -5.02 6.24
CA PHE A 38 -0.22 -3.79 5.43
C PHE A 38 -0.02 -2.56 6.32
N ARG A 39 -0.63 -2.51 7.50
CA ARG A 39 -0.45 -1.49 8.53
C ARG A 39 1.03 -1.25 8.83
N ASN A 40 1.83 -2.30 8.87
CA ASN A 40 3.26 -2.20 9.17
C ASN A 40 4.12 -1.70 7.99
N LEU A 41 3.52 -1.49 6.81
CA LEU A 41 4.10 -0.71 5.73
C LEU A 41 3.86 0.79 5.91
N ILE A 42 2.89 1.22 6.72
CA ILE A 42 2.59 2.62 6.97
C ILE A 42 3.39 3.10 8.18
N ARG A 43 3.90 4.34 8.13
CA ARG A 43 4.54 4.99 9.28
C ARG A 43 3.60 5.04 10.49
N GLU A 44 4.12 4.74 11.67
CA GLU A 44 3.32 4.47 12.88
C GLU A 44 2.32 5.58 13.24
N ASP A 45 2.70 6.84 13.08
CA ASP A 45 1.85 8.01 13.32
C ASP A 45 0.74 8.21 12.28
N GLU A 46 0.84 7.58 11.10
CA GLU A 46 -0.11 7.71 10.00
C GLU A 46 -1.09 6.53 9.91
N GLN A 47 -0.77 5.38 10.52
CA GLN A 47 -1.51 4.11 10.39
C GLN A 47 -3.02 4.27 10.54
N GLN A 48 -3.47 4.84 11.66
CA GLN A 48 -4.90 4.97 11.95
C GLN A 48 -5.62 5.88 10.95
N GLN A 49 -4.98 6.97 10.55
CA GLN A 49 -5.56 7.91 9.58
C GLN A 49 -5.71 7.25 8.20
N ILE A 50 -4.67 6.53 7.77
CA ILE A 50 -4.65 5.87 6.46
C ILE A 50 -5.66 4.75 6.37
N GLU A 51 -5.70 3.85 7.36
CA GLU A 51 -6.70 2.77 7.41
C GLU A 51 -8.13 3.31 7.43
N SER A 52 -8.39 4.34 8.24
CA SER A 52 -9.71 4.98 8.29
C SER A 52 -10.09 5.56 6.93
N SER A 53 -9.13 6.19 6.23
CA SER A 53 -9.35 6.78 4.91
C SER A 53 -9.63 5.74 3.83
N ILE A 54 -8.95 4.59 3.83
CA ILE A 54 -9.24 3.48 2.93
C ILE A 54 -10.68 3.00 3.16
N TRP A 55 -11.02 2.67 4.40
CA TRP A 55 -12.33 2.09 4.71
C TRP A 55 -13.48 3.09 4.53
N GLU A 56 -13.27 4.38 4.80
CA GLU A 56 -14.26 5.40 4.48
C GLU A 56 -14.56 5.45 2.97
N GLN A 57 -13.54 5.33 2.11
CA GLN A 57 -13.75 5.29 0.66
C GLN A 57 -14.54 4.04 0.24
N ILE A 58 -14.17 2.87 0.76
CA ILE A 58 -14.83 1.60 0.43
C ILE A 58 -16.25 1.53 0.98
N ASP A 59 -16.48 1.94 2.23
CA ASP A 59 -17.79 1.93 2.87
C ASP A 59 -18.76 2.92 2.20
N ASN A 60 -18.24 3.96 1.54
CA ASN A 60 -19.01 4.87 0.70
C ASN A 60 -19.32 4.31 -0.71
N GLY A 61 -18.98 3.04 -0.97
CA GLY A 61 -19.34 2.32 -2.19
C GLY A 61 -18.30 2.39 -3.31
N ASN A 62 -17.11 2.93 -3.06
CA ASN A 62 -16.04 2.88 -4.05
C ASN A 62 -15.41 1.48 -4.10
N GLU A 63 -15.12 1.00 -5.30
CA GLU A 63 -14.31 -0.22 -5.48
C GLU A 63 -12.80 0.06 -5.38
N ASN A 64 -12.41 1.33 -5.48
CA ASN A 64 -11.03 1.75 -5.40
C ASN A 64 -10.86 2.74 -4.25
N ASP A 65 -9.69 2.70 -3.66
CA ASP A 65 -9.21 3.70 -2.71
C ASP A 65 -7.94 4.37 -3.27
N TYR A 66 -7.74 5.61 -2.86
CA TYR A 66 -6.56 6.39 -3.21
C TYR A 66 -6.04 7.06 -1.95
N ILE A 67 -4.78 6.80 -1.61
CA ILE A 67 -4.13 7.37 -0.43
C ILE A 67 -2.71 7.80 -0.77
N HIS A 68 -2.18 8.70 0.06
CA HIS A 68 -0.79 9.14 0.03
C HIS A 68 -0.25 9.01 1.45
N PHE A 69 0.83 8.25 1.63
CA PHE A 69 1.41 8.01 2.95
C PHE A 69 2.92 7.74 2.86
N HIS A 70 3.56 7.65 4.02
CA HIS A 70 4.96 7.28 4.13
C HIS A 70 5.12 5.77 4.27
N LEU A 71 5.63 5.14 3.21
CA LEU A 71 5.90 3.71 3.17
C LEU A 71 7.22 3.38 3.86
N ARG A 72 7.20 2.40 4.75
CA ARG A 72 8.36 1.89 5.48
C ARG A 72 9.23 0.99 4.59
N LYS A 73 10.50 1.36 4.45
CA LYS A 73 11.52 0.59 3.74
C LYS A 73 12.13 -0.49 4.63
N ALA A 74 12.83 -1.44 4.01
CA ALA A 74 13.52 -2.51 4.72
C ALA A 74 14.58 -2.01 5.73
N ASP A 75 15.23 -0.87 5.45
CA ASP A 75 16.21 -0.24 6.32
C ASP A 75 15.59 0.59 7.46
N GLY A 76 14.25 0.63 7.55
CA GLY A 76 13.51 1.40 8.55
C GLY A 76 13.34 2.88 8.22
N THR A 77 13.88 3.37 7.10
CA THR A 77 13.57 4.70 6.58
C THR A 77 12.20 4.71 5.89
N TYR A 78 11.73 5.89 5.49
CA TYR A 78 10.44 6.06 4.85
C TYR A 78 10.54 6.88 3.57
N PHE A 79 9.61 6.65 2.65
CA PHE A 79 9.44 7.46 1.44
C PHE A 79 7.96 7.62 1.11
N SER A 80 7.61 8.71 0.44
CA SER A 80 6.23 9.03 0.10
C SER A 80 5.77 8.23 -1.12
N VAL A 81 4.62 7.58 -1.00
CA VAL A 81 4.00 6.83 -2.10
C VAL A 81 2.55 7.25 -2.31
N LEU A 82 2.12 7.25 -3.57
CA LEU A 82 0.72 7.11 -3.91
C LEU A 82 0.36 5.64 -3.95
N ASP A 83 -0.77 5.31 -3.37
CA ASP A 83 -1.40 4.01 -3.46
C ASP A 83 -2.72 4.17 -4.22
N HIS A 84 -2.90 3.28 -5.19
CA HIS A 84 -4.21 2.98 -5.77
C HIS A 84 -4.56 1.54 -5.43
N GLY A 85 -5.45 1.37 -4.45
CA GLY A 85 -6.03 0.11 -4.03
C GLY A 85 -7.33 -0.19 -4.76
N ARG A 86 -7.57 -1.48 -5.04
CA ARG A 86 -8.83 -1.99 -5.57
C ARG A 86 -9.28 -3.18 -4.74
N ILE A 87 -10.48 -3.09 -4.17
CA ILE A 87 -11.09 -4.20 -3.43
C ILE A 87 -11.77 -5.18 -4.39
N VAL A 88 -11.46 -6.47 -4.26
CA VAL A 88 -11.94 -7.53 -5.16
C VAL A 88 -12.26 -8.79 -4.37
N GLU A 89 -13.31 -9.51 -4.77
CA GLU A 89 -13.60 -10.85 -4.26
C GLU A 89 -12.72 -11.89 -4.98
N SER A 90 -11.84 -12.57 -4.23
CA SER A 90 -10.99 -13.64 -4.73
C SER A 90 -11.55 -15.01 -4.31
N PRO A 91 -11.76 -15.95 -5.25
CA PRO A 91 -12.21 -17.31 -4.91
C PRO A 91 -11.28 -18.04 -3.93
N GLN A 92 -9.99 -17.69 -3.92
CA GLN A 92 -8.98 -18.36 -3.09
C GLN A 92 -8.78 -17.69 -1.74
N TYR A 93 -8.87 -16.36 -1.68
CA TYR A 93 -8.45 -15.58 -0.51
C TYR A 93 -9.58 -14.77 0.15
N GLY A 94 -10.80 -14.84 -0.41
CA GLY A 94 -11.90 -13.97 -0.01
C GLY A 94 -11.69 -12.55 -0.53
N LYS A 95 -12.21 -11.56 0.20
CA LYS A 95 -12.05 -10.15 -0.15
C LYS A 95 -10.61 -9.69 0.05
N VAL A 96 -10.01 -9.09 -0.97
CA VAL A 96 -8.62 -8.64 -0.98
C VAL A 96 -8.49 -7.26 -1.62
N PHE A 97 -7.44 -6.54 -1.24
CA PHE A 97 -6.97 -5.36 -1.96
C PHE A 97 -5.84 -5.73 -2.91
N TYR A 98 -6.00 -5.38 -4.19
CA TYR A 98 -4.92 -5.28 -5.16
C TYR A 98 -4.41 -3.85 -5.19
N VAL A 99 -3.11 -3.67 -5.06
CA VAL A 99 -2.51 -2.36 -4.81
C VAL A 99 -1.45 -2.05 -5.85
N LEU A 100 -1.49 -0.82 -6.37
CA LEU A 100 -0.41 -0.21 -7.13
C LEU A 100 0.23 0.90 -6.28
N PHE A 101 1.52 0.78 -6.01
CA PHE A 101 2.30 1.86 -5.41
C PHE A 101 3.07 2.62 -6.48
N MET A 102 3.13 3.94 -6.33
CA MET A 102 3.95 4.83 -7.15
C MET A 102 4.72 5.76 -6.23
N ASP A 103 6.02 5.91 -6.48
CA ASP A 103 6.83 6.90 -5.77
C ASP A 103 6.29 8.32 -6.07
N TRP A 104 5.95 9.05 -5.01
CA TRP A 104 5.33 10.37 -5.13
C TRP A 104 6.27 11.42 -5.74
N GLU A 105 7.55 11.39 -5.36
CA GLU A 105 8.54 12.35 -5.85
C GLU A 105 8.82 12.10 -7.34
N ASP A 106 8.96 10.85 -7.74
CA ASP A 106 9.16 10.45 -9.13
C ASP A 106 7.94 10.78 -10.00
N MET A 107 6.72 10.60 -9.48
CA MET A 107 5.49 11.05 -10.15
C MET A 107 5.47 12.56 -10.36
N HIS A 108 5.88 13.32 -9.34
CA HIS A 108 5.95 14.77 -9.43
C HIS A 108 6.99 15.22 -10.47
N ILE A 109 8.18 14.63 -10.47
CA ILE A 109 9.26 15.00 -11.40
C ILE A 109 8.90 14.64 -12.85
N ARG A 110 8.28 13.49 -13.09
CA ARG A 110 8.08 12.95 -14.45
C ARG A 110 6.76 13.34 -15.10
N TYR A 111 5.75 13.67 -14.31
CA TYR A 111 4.38 13.90 -14.82
C TYR A 111 3.77 15.25 -14.42
N ASN A 112 4.31 15.98 -13.44
CA ASN A 112 3.65 17.21 -12.99
C ASN A 112 3.72 18.34 -14.04
N ASP A 113 4.76 18.37 -14.87
CA ASP A 113 4.83 19.27 -16.04
C ASP A 113 3.78 18.94 -17.14
N LYS A 114 3.20 17.74 -17.15
CA LYS A 114 2.22 17.35 -18.17
C LYS A 114 0.79 17.77 -17.85
N PHE A 115 0.47 18.07 -16.59
CA PHE A 115 -0.90 18.35 -16.14
C PHE A 115 -1.06 19.63 -15.34
N ALA A 116 0.03 20.38 -15.10
CA ALA A 116 -0.05 21.76 -14.64
C ALA A 116 -0.75 22.62 -15.72
N ARG A 117 -2.05 22.83 -15.54
CA ARG A 117 -2.86 23.84 -16.23
C ARG A 117 -3.15 24.99 -15.28
#